data_AF-A0A952EED7-F1
#
_entry.id   AF-A0A952EED7-F1
#
_cell.length_a   1.000
_cell.length_b   1.000
_cell.length_c   1.000
_cell.angle_alpha   90.00
_cell.angle_beta   90.00
_cell.angle_gamma   90.00
#
_symmetry.space_group_name_H-M   'P 1'
#
loop_
_entity.id
_entity.type
_entity.pdbx_description
1 polymer ?
#
loop_
_entity_poly.entity_id
_entity_poly.type
_entity_poly.pdbx_seq_one_letter_code
_entity_poly.pdbx_strand_id
1 'polypeptide(L)'
;MHHDTTSAAASKSPMDAFEQTLCANERQSILLETIDEKFIYALDSMPEGRGRDVELRCCWMLLWTARENHDRLHKELGAAHEGLLADRRAA
;
A
#
# COMPACT_ATOMS: atom_id res chain seq x y z
N MET A 1 16.35 -32.72 17.15
CA MET A 1 16.45 -31.61 16.17
C MET A 1 15.47 -30.54 16.59
N HIS A 2 15.93 -29.59 17.40
CA HIS A 2 15.14 -28.42 17.79
C HIS A 2 15.47 -27.30 16.81
N HIS A 3 14.51 -26.93 15.96
CA HIS A 3 14.57 -25.69 15.21
C HIS A 3 13.97 -24.60 16.10
N ASP A 4 14.81 -24.00 16.94
CA ASP A 4 14.53 -22.71 17.55
C ASP A 4 14.66 -21.64 16.46
N THR A 5 13.58 -21.44 15.70
CA THR A 5 13.45 -20.27 14.83
C THR A 5 12.78 -19.14 15.60
N THR A 6 13.33 -18.78 16.75
CA THR A 6 13.15 -17.43 17.29
C THR A 6 13.97 -16.50 16.41
N SER A 7 13.41 -16.16 15.24
CA SER A 7 13.79 -14.94 14.54
C SER A 7 13.42 -13.80 15.48
N ALA A 8 14.38 -13.38 16.28
CA ALA A 8 14.32 -12.11 16.98
C ALA A 8 14.02 -11.09 15.89
N ALA A 9 12.80 -10.53 15.90
CA ALA A 9 12.46 -9.37 15.13
C ALA A 9 13.47 -8.29 15.55
N ALA A 10 14.56 -8.15 14.79
CA ALA A 10 15.49 -7.07 14.96
C ALA A 10 14.63 -5.81 14.92
N SER A 11 14.60 -5.07 16.04
CA SER A 11 13.92 -3.80 16.16
C SER A 11 14.41 -2.92 15.02
N LYS A 12 13.63 -2.81 13.94
CA LYS A 12 13.95 -1.94 12.81
C LYS A 12 14.08 -0.53 13.37
N SER A 13 15.16 0.16 13.01
CA SER A 13 15.33 1.56 13.39
C SER A 13 14.07 2.34 12.96
N PRO A 14 13.59 3.33 13.73
CA PRO A 14 12.46 4.15 13.30
C PRO A 14 12.67 4.77 11.91
N MET A 15 13.92 5.01 11.50
CA MET A 15 14.25 5.41 10.13
C MET A 15 13.95 4.30 9.10
N ASP A 16 14.38 3.06 9.36
CA ASP A 16 14.11 1.92 8.47
C ASP A 16 12.60 1.67 8.32
N ALA A 17 11.84 1.83 9.41
CA ALA A 17 10.39 1.72 9.39
C ALA A 17 9.75 2.83 8.54
N PHE A 18 10.22 4.08 8.71
CA PHE A 18 9.75 5.21 7.93
C PHE A 18 10.03 5.06 6.43
N GLU A 19 11.25 4.69 6.05
CA GLU A 19 11.64 4.46 4.64
C GLU A 19 10.81 3.35 4.00
N GLN A 20 10.58 2.25 4.72
CA GLN A 20 9.76 1.14 4.22
C GLN A 20 8.31 1.55 3.99
N THR A 21 7.71 2.29 4.93
CA THR A 21 6.34 2.75 4.78
C THR A 21 6.22 3.80 3.69
N LEU A 22 7.21 4.68 3.52
CA LEU A 22 7.25 5.64 2.41
C LEU A 22 7.29 4.92 1.06
N CYS A 23 8.19 3.93 0.92
CA CYS A 23 8.29 3.13 -0.30
C CYS A 23 7.01 2.32 -0.58
N ALA A 24 6.32 1.86 0.46
CA ALA A 24 5.02 1.21 0.32
C ALA A 24 3.92 2.19 -0.13
N ASN A 25 3.95 3.43 0.36
CA ASN A 25 3.05 4.49 -0.09
C ASN A 25 3.28 4.87 -1.57
N GLU A 26 4.53 4.95 -2.01
CA GLU A 26 4.86 5.20 -3.43
C GLU A 26 4.34 4.07 -4.34
N ARG A 27 4.51 2.80 -3.95
CA ARG A 27 3.93 1.66 -4.68
C ARG A 27 2.41 1.73 -4.73
N GLN A 28 1.77 2.21 -3.67
CA GLN A 28 0.33 2.39 -3.62
C GLN A 28 -0.14 3.46 -4.62
N SER A 29 0.61 4.55 -4.79
CA SER A 29 0.32 5.56 -5.82
C SER A 29 0.37 4.97 -7.23
N ILE A 30 1.42 4.21 -7.56
CA ILE A 30 1.57 3.55 -8.87
C ILE A 30 0.42 2.57 -9.13
N LEU A 31 -0.01 1.82 -8.09
CA LEU A 31 -1.16 0.94 -8.19
C LEU A 31 -2.44 1.71 -8.52
N LEU A 32 -2.68 2.86 -7.87
CA LEU A 32 -3.86 3.69 -8.13
C LEU A 32 -3.86 4.24 -9.55
N GLU A 33 -2.72 4.72 -10.05
CA GLU A 33 -2.56 5.18 -11.44
C GLU A 33 -2.86 4.04 -12.43
N THR A 34 -2.35 2.84 -12.18
CA THR A 34 -2.62 1.66 -13.03
C THR A 34 -4.11 1.30 -13.05
N ILE A 35 -4.79 1.42 -11.90
CA ILE A 35 -6.23 1.14 -11.83
C ILE A 35 -7.02 2.22 -12.59
N ASP A 36 -6.63 3.48 -12.48
CA ASP A 36 -7.25 4.60 -13.20
C ASP A 36 -7.12 4.41 -14.72
N GLU A 37 -5.92 4.09 -15.22
CA GLU A 37 -5.69 3.80 -16.64
C GLU A 37 -6.59 2.67 -17.16
N LYS A 38 -6.72 1.58 -16.39
CA LYS A 38 -7.59 0.45 -16.74
C LYS A 38 -9.06 0.83 -16.72
N PHE A 39 -9.47 1.64 -15.74
CA PHE A 39 -10.83 2.10 -15.61
C PHE A 39 -11.23 2.99 -16.79
N ILE A 40 -10.37 3.95 -17.14
CA ILE A 40 -10.54 4.82 -18.31
C ILE A 40 -10.59 3.99 -19.60
N TYR A 41 -9.67 3.05 -19.79
CA TYR A 41 -9.69 2.17 -20.95
C TYR A 41 -11.02 1.39 -21.07
N ALA A 42 -11.52 0.85 -19.95
CA ALA A 42 -12.79 0.15 -19.93
C ALA A 42 -13.98 1.07 -20.25
N LEU A 43 -13.93 2.35 -19.87
CA LEU A 43 -15.00 3.30 -20.17
C LEU A 43 -14.96 3.81 -21.62
N ASP A 44 -13.78 4.15 -22.12
CA ASP A 44 -13.62 4.92 -23.35
C ASP A 44 -13.34 4.05 -24.58
N SER A 45 -12.69 2.90 -24.37
CA SER A 45 -12.17 2.07 -25.48
C SER A 45 -12.88 0.72 -25.62
N MET A 46 -13.52 0.21 -24.56
CA MET A 46 -14.23 -1.07 -24.64
C MET A 46 -15.69 -0.87 -25.09
N PRO A 47 -16.17 -1.67 -26.05
CA PRO A 47 -17.59 -1.66 -26.39
C PRO A 47 -18.42 -2.12 -25.18
N GLU A 48 -19.65 -1.61 -25.11
CA GLU A 48 -20.60 -2.02 -24.08
C GLU A 48 -20.88 -3.52 -24.13
N GLY A 49 -21.04 -4.11 -22.94
CA GLY A 49 -21.38 -5.51 -22.76
C GLY A 49 -20.50 -6.19 -21.73
N ARG A 50 -20.64 -7.52 -21.65
CA ARG A 50 -20.09 -8.34 -20.57
C ARG A 50 -18.59 -8.16 -20.35
N GLY A 51 -17.82 -7.94 -21.41
CA GLY A 51 -16.37 -7.71 -21.29
C GLY A 51 -16.05 -6.44 -20.51
N ARG A 52 -16.71 -5.33 -20.84
CA ARG A 52 -16.58 -4.05 -20.14
C ARG A 52 -17.04 -4.15 -18.69
N ASP A 53 -18.18 -4.80 -18.44
CA ASP A 53 -18.73 -4.96 -17.09
C ASP A 53 -17.77 -5.73 -16.17
N VAL A 54 -17.10 -6.76 -16.71
CA VAL A 54 -16.09 -7.54 -15.98
C VAL A 54 -14.87 -6.67 -15.66
N GLU A 55 -14.34 -5.91 -16.62
CA GLU A 55 -13.16 -5.06 -16.36
C GLU A 55 -13.48 -3.96 -15.33
N LEU A 56 -14.65 -3.31 -15.45
CA LEU A 56 -15.09 -2.30 -14.48
C LEU A 56 -15.26 -2.89 -13.07
N ARG A 57 -15.81 -4.11 -12.96
CA ARG A 57 -15.92 -4.80 -11.67
C ARG A 57 -14.54 -5.16 -11.11
N CYS A 58 -13.61 -5.60 -11.94
CA CYS A 58 -12.23 -5.87 -11.52
C CYS A 58 -11.56 -4.58 -11.01
N CYS A 59 -11.69 -3.47 -11.73
CA CYS A 59 -11.18 -2.16 -11.30
C CYS A 59 -11.78 -1.74 -9.96
N TRP A 60 -13.10 -1.90 -9.77
CA TRP A 60 -13.76 -1.62 -8.49
C TRP A 60 -13.19 -2.45 -7.33
N MET A 61 -12.99 -3.75 -7.53
CA MET A 61 -12.39 -4.64 -6.50
C MET A 61 -10.96 -4.24 -6.16
N LEU A 62 -10.18 -3.82 -7.17
CA LEU A 62 -8.83 -3.33 -6.97
C LEU A 62 -8.82 -1.98 -6.22
N LEU A 63 -9.71 -1.05 -6.57
CA LEU A 63 -9.87 0.22 -5.85
C LEU A 63 -10.24 0.01 -4.38
N TRP A 64 -11.14 -0.94 -4.10
CA TRP A 64 -11.50 -1.27 -2.73
C TRP A 64 -10.29 -1.76 -1.92
N THR A 65 -9.54 -2.72 -2.48
CA THR A 65 -8.31 -3.24 -1.86
C THR A 65 -7.27 -2.14 -1.68
N ALA A 66 -7.11 -1.28 -2.69
CA ALA A 66 -6.20 -0.15 -2.68
C ALA A 66 -6.55 0.84 -1.56
N ARG A 67 -7.83 1.12 -1.34
CA ARG A 67 -8.30 1.96 -0.24
C ARG A 67 -7.94 1.37 1.12
N GLU A 68 -8.19 0.07 1.35
CA GLU A 68 -7.84 -0.59 2.61
C GLU A 68 -6.32 -0.53 2.87
N ASN A 69 -5.52 -0.71 1.81
CA ASN A 69 -4.07 -0.55 1.89
C ASN A 69 -3.64 0.89 2.21
N HIS A 70 -4.26 1.89 1.59
CA HIS A 70 -3.98 3.29 1.86
C HIS A 70 -4.26 3.66 3.32
N ASP A 71 -5.42 3.28 3.85
CA ASP A 71 -5.79 3.54 5.24
C ASP A 71 -4.80 2.90 6.23
N ARG A 72 -4.31 1.68 5.92
CA ARG A 72 -3.29 1.00 6.72
C ARG A 72 -1.94 1.73 6.64
N LEU A 73 -1.45 2.02 5.43
CA LEU A 73 -0.16 2.68 5.22
C LEU A 73 -0.13 4.09 5.83
N HIS A 74 -1.23 4.83 5.77
CA HIS A 74 -1.34 6.15 6.37
C HIS A 74 -1.15 6.10 7.90
N LYS A 75 -1.77 5.12 8.57
CA LYS A 75 -1.61 4.89 10.01
C LYS A 75 -0.17 4.49 10.35
N GLU A 76 0.41 3.56 9.58
CA GLU A 76 1.79 3.12 9.76
C GLU A 76 2.79 4.27 9.58
N LEU A 77 2.55 5.16 8.61
CA LEU A 77 3.43 6.30 8.35
C LEU A 77 3.36 7.32 9.49
N GLY A 78 2.16 7.57 10.01
CA GLY A 78 1.96 8.40 11.20
C GLY A 78 2.74 7.85 12.41
N ALA A 79 2.60 6.55 12.68
CA ALA A 79 3.31 5.88 13.78
C ALA A 79 4.85 5.92 13.60
N ALA A 80 5.35 5.69 12.38
CA ALA A 80 6.77 5.77 12.09
C ALA A 80 7.32 7.19 12.28
N HIS A 81 6.56 8.21 11.84
CA HIS A 81 6.92 9.61 12.02
C HIS A 81 6.94 10.02 13.50
N GLU A 82 5.95 9.58 14.30
CA GLU A 82 5.93 9.80 15.74
C GLU A 82 7.13 9.14 16.44
N GLY A 83 7.51 7.92 16.03
CA GLY A 83 8.70 7.22 16.50
C GLY A 83 9.99 8.00 16.23
N LEU A 84 10.15 8.53 15.02
CA LEU A 84 11.30 9.38 14.66
C LEU A 84 11.39 10.65 15.51
N LEU A 85 10.24 11.29 15.81
CA LEU A 85 10.20 12.46 16.68
C LEU A 85 10.54 12.12 18.13
N ALA A 86 10.12 10.96 18.62
CA ALA A 86 10.44 10.49 19.97
C ALA A 86 11.95 10.20 20.11
N ASP A 87 12.54 9.48 19.16
CA ASP A 87 13.99 9.20 19.13
C ASP A 87 14.80 10.49 19.12
N ARG A 88 14.40 11.48 18.30
CA ARG A 88 15.07 12.78 18.24
C ARG A 88 14.97 13.57 19.56
N ARG A 89 13.89 13.40 20.33
CA ARG A 89 13.74 14.05 21.65
C ARG A 89 14.56 13.36 22.75
N ALA A 90 14.88 12.08 22.57
CA ALA A 90 15.64 11.28 23.52
C ALA A 90 17.17 11.39 23.31
N ALA A 91 17.61 11.85 22.14
CA ALA A 91 19.00 12.14 21.79
C ALA A 91 19.42 13.57 22.21
#